data_AF-A0A6G0W1R3-F1
#
_entry.id   AF-A0A6G0W1R3-F1
#
_cell.length_a   1.000
_cell.length_b   1.000
_cell.length_c   1.000
_cell.angle_alpha   90.00
_cell.angle_beta   90.00
_cell.angle_gamma   90.00
#
_symmetry.space_group_name_H-M   'P 1'
#
loop_
_entity.id
_entity.type
_entity.pdbx_description
1 polymer ?
#
loop_
_entity_poly.entity_id
_entity_poly.type
_entity_poly.pdbx_seq_one_letter_code
_entity_poly.pdbx_strand_id
1 'polypeptide(L)'
;MVLELKAALVRKYSISEDDYRMMEVAIIENKPHKAGPQWKFAGAFYFSTVVLAMIGYGHSTPVTIGGKAFCMAYAMVGIPLGLIMFQSIGERLNKFASVVIRR
;
A
#
# COMPACT_ATOMS: atom_id res chain seq x y z
N MET A 1 0.54 -27.19 -9.27
CA MET A 1 1.72 -26.38 -9.66
C MET A 1 2.52 -25.88 -8.45
N VAL A 2 1.97 -25.04 -7.57
CA VAL A 2 2.73 -24.51 -6.42
C VAL A 2 3.09 -25.59 -5.38
N LEU A 3 2.18 -26.54 -5.12
CA LEU A 3 2.42 -27.66 -4.20
C LEU A 3 3.52 -28.61 -4.71
N GLU A 4 3.54 -28.89 -6.01
CA GLU A 4 4.61 -29.68 -6.67
C GLU A 4 5.97 -28.99 -6.54
N LEU A 5 6.01 -27.67 -6.72
CA LEU A 5 7.24 -26.88 -6.59
C LEU A 5 7.74 -26.88 -5.13
N LYS A 6 6.84 -26.74 -4.14
CA LYS A 6 7.17 -26.87 -2.71
C LYS A 6 7.78 -28.25 -2.44
N ALA A 7 7.11 -29.33 -2.85
CA ALA A 7 7.55 -30.69 -2.60
C ALA A 7 8.92 -30.98 -3.25
N ALA A 8 9.15 -30.49 -4.47
CA ALA A 8 10.43 -30.60 -5.16
C ALA A 8 11.55 -29.84 -4.42
N LEU A 9 11.28 -28.64 -3.88
CA LEU A 9 12.24 -27.84 -3.14
C LEU A 9 12.62 -28.48 -1.81
N VAL A 10 11.61 -28.90 -1.02
CA VAL A 10 11.78 -29.57 0.27
C VAL A 10 12.60 -30.85 0.11
N ARG A 11 12.28 -31.66 -0.91
CA ARG A 11 13.01 -32.89 -1.21
C ARG A 11 14.44 -32.63 -1.71
N LYS A 12 14.65 -31.58 -2.51
CA LYS A 12 15.97 -31.24 -3.08
C LYS A 12 16.96 -30.72 -2.03
N TYR A 13 16.46 -30.01 -1.01
CA TYR A 13 17.27 -29.38 0.02
C TYR A 13 17.13 -30.02 1.41
N SER A 14 16.44 -31.15 1.52
CA SER A 14 16.20 -31.87 2.78
C SER A 14 15.68 -30.97 3.91
N ILE A 15 14.78 -30.04 3.57
CA ILE A 15 14.26 -29.04 4.51
C ILE A 15 13.16 -29.70 5.38
N SER A 16 13.24 -29.60 6.70
CA SER A 16 12.14 -30.05 7.58
C SER A 16 10.89 -29.17 7.39
N GLU A 17 9.68 -29.68 7.62
CA GLU A 17 8.45 -28.86 7.53
C GLU A 17 8.48 -27.66 8.50
N ASP A 18 9.13 -27.78 9.66
CA ASP A 18 9.32 -26.67 10.60
C ASP A 18 10.32 -25.62 10.09
N ASP A 19 11.42 -26.06 9.47
CA ASP A 19 12.41 -25.17 8.86
C ASP A 19 11.82 -24.42 7.66
N TYR A 20 11.00 -25.11 6.85
CA TYR A 20 10.29 -24.50 5.73
C TYR A 20 9.35 -23.39 6.22
N ARG A 21 8.63 -23.63 7.32
CA ARG A 21 7.73 -22.63 7.92
C ARG A 21 8.52 -21.43 8.45
N MET A 22 9.65 -21.65 9.10
CA MET A 22 10.52 -20.56 9.57
C MET A 22 11.08 -19.74 8.41
N MET A 23 11.50 -20.39 7.32
CA MET A 23 11.93 -19.71 6.10
C MET A 23 10.79 -18.93 5.45
N GLU A 24 9.59 -19.49 5.38
CA GLU A 24 8.40 -18.83 4.84
C GLU A 24 8.06 -17.56 5.64
N VAL A 25 8.02 -17.67 6.98
CA VAL A 25 7.78 -16.53 7.87
C VAL A 25 8.86 -15.46 7.68
N ALA A 26 10.14 -15.86 7.64
CA ALA A 26 11.24 -14.93 7.42
C ALA A 26 11.16 -14.24 6.04
N ILE A 27 10.74 -14.94 4.99
CA ILE A 27 10.56 -14.37 3.65
C ILE A 27 9.41 -13.35 3.63
N ILE A 28 8.29 -13.67 4.29
CA ILE A 28 7.13 -12.78 4.38
C ILE A 28 7.49 -11.49 5.14
N GLU A 29 8.14 -11.62 6.29
CA GLU A 29 8.61 -10.50 7.13
C GLU A 29 9.65 -9.59 6.41
N ASN A 30 10.54 -10.18 5.61
CA ASN A 30 11.57 -9.42 4.90
C ASN A 30 11.08 -8.78 3.58
N LYS A 31 9.91 -9.17 3.07
CA LYS A 31 9.32 -8.60 1.84
C LYS A 31 9.23 -7.05 1.85
N PRO A 32 8.73 -6.38 2.90
CA PRO A 32 8.68 -4.91 2.95
C PRO A 32 10.07 -4.23 2.96
N HIS A 33 11.09 -4.89 3.51
CA HIS A 33 12.45 -4.35 3.59
C HIS A 33 13.20 -4.37 2.25
N LYS A 34 12.85 -5.30 1.35
CA LYS A 34 13.47 -5.41 0.03
C LYS A 34 13.11 -4.27 -0.93
N ALA A 35 12.02 -3.55 -0.67
CA ALA A 35 11.56 -2.46 -1.53
C ALA A 35 12.22 -1.08 -1.19
N GLY A 36 13.25 -1.07 -0.34
CA GLY A 36 13.97 0.14 0.07
C GLY A 36 13.33 0.86 1.27
N PRO A 37 13.86 2.04 1.69
CA PRO A 37 13.39 2.75 2.87
C PRO A 37 11.99 3.36 2.67
N GLN A 38 10.95 2.58 2.95
CA GLN A 38 9.53 2.96 2.75
C GLN A 38 9.07 4.17 3.56
N TRP A 39 9.74 4.48 4.68
CA TRP A 39 9.32 5.54 5.62
C TRP A 39 10.18 6.80 5.58
N LYS A 40 10.89 7.05 4.48
CA LYS A 40 11.46 8.37 4.18
C LYS A 40 10.35 9.32 3.70
N PHE A 41 10.63 10.62 3.63
CA PHE A 41 9.64 11.66 3.26
C PHE A 41 8.81 11.31 2.01
N ALA A 42 9.47 10.88 0.93
CA ALA A 42 8.80 10.51 -0.32
C ALA A 42 7.82 9.33 -0.16
N GLY A 43 8.21 8.30 0.60
CA GLY A 43 7.37 7.13 0.86
C GLY A 43 6.22 7.45 1.82
N ALA A 44 6.46 8.28 2.84
CA ALA A 44 5.43 8.77 3.74
C ALA A 44 4.39 9.66 3.02
N PHE A 45 4.85 10.54 2.13
CA PHE A 45 3.97 11.37 1.30
C PHE A 45 3.15 10.55 0.28
N TYR A 46 3.77 9.53 -0.30
CA TYR A 46 3.07 8.58 -1.16
C TYR A 46 1.99 7.84 -0.36
N PHE A 47 2.32 7.31 0.81
CA PHE A 47 1.38 6.64 1.71
C PHE A 47 0.19 7.56 2.07
N SER A 48 0.46 8.81 2.49
CA SER A 48 -0.61 9.75 2.85
C SER A 48 -1.54 10.07 1.68
N THR A 49 -0.99 10.18 0.46
CA THR A 49 -1.78 10.42 -0.77
C THR A 49 -2.66 9.22 -1.10
N VAL A 50 -2.11 8.00 -1.02
CA VAL A 50 -2.83 6.74 -1.30
C VAL A 50 -3.95 6.51 -0.28
N VAL A 51 -3.75 6.88 0.98
CA VAL A 51 -4.78 6.83 2.03
C VAL A 51 -5.89 7.83 1.74
N LEU A 52 -5.57 9.08 1.40
CA LEU A 52 -6.58 10.09 1.04
C LEU A 52 -7.38 9.71 -0.20
N ALA A 53 -6.70 9.12 -1.19
CA ALA A 53 -7.33 8.65 -2.42
C ALA A 53 -8.10 7.33 -2.24
N MET A 54 -8.07 6.72 -1.04
CA MET A 54 -8.72 5.45 -0.72
C MET A 54 -8.26 4.27 -1.60
N ILE A 55 -7.06 4.35 -2.20
CA ILE A 55 -6.53 3.29 -3.08
C ILE A 55 -5.99 2.12 -2.25
N GLY A 56 -5.19 2.42 -1.22
CA GLY A 56 -4.78 1.43 -0.22
C GLY A 56 -3.96 0.23 -0.72
N TYR A 57 -2.88 0.43 -1.49
CA TYR A 57 -2.06 -0.67 -2.04
C TYR A 57 -1.46 -1.67 -1.03
N GLY A 58 -1.38 -1.31 0.25
CA GLY A 58 -0.94 -2.23 1.33
C GLY A 58 0.56 -2.58 1.36
N HIS A 59 1.34 -2.16 0.35
CA HIS A 59 2.80 -2.34 0.29
C HIS A 59 3.59 -1.61 1.40
N SER A 60 3.05 -0.52 1.94
CA SER A 60 3.61 0.27 3.04
C SER A 60 2.48 0.58 4.01
N THR A 61 2.45 -0.11 5.15
CA THR A 61 1.42 0.04 6.19
C THR A 61 2.04 0.28 7.56
N PRO A 62 1.42 1.10 8.42
CA PRO A 62 1.95 1.36 9.76
C PRO A 62 1.91 0.06 10.57
N VAL A 63 3.10 -0.41 10.98
CA VAL A 63 3.23 -1.64 11.78
C VAL A 63 2.97 -1.34 13.27
N THR A 64 3.32 -0.12 13.71
CA THR A 64 3.17 0.31 15.11
C THR A 64 1.72 0.61 15.48
N ILE A 65 1.35 0.33 16.72
CA ILE A 65 0.00 0.60 17.25
C ILE A 65 -0.34 2.09 17.14
N GLY A 66 0.60 2.97 17.49
CA GLY A 66 0.44 4.43 17.35
C GLY A 66 0.27 4.88 15.90
N GLY A 67 1.04 4.30 14.96
CA GLY A 67 0.92 4.61 13.54
C GLY A 67 -0.44 4.19 12.95
N LYS A 68 -0.98 3.05 13.41
CA LYS A 68 -2.33 2.59 13.03
C LYS A 68 -3.41 3.53 13.56
N ALA A 69 -3.33 3.92 14.83
CA ALA A 69 -4.28 4.88 15.43
C ALA A 69 -4.25 6.24 14.71
N PHE A 70 -3.05 6.76 14.41
CA PHE A 70 -2.90 7.98 13.62
C PHE A 70 -3.50 7.84 12.22
N CYS A 71 -3.26 6.72 11.53
CA CYS A 71 -3.81 6.46 10.20
C CYS A 71 -5.35 6.44 10.21
N MET A 72 -5.97 5.89 11.26
CA MET A 72 -7.43 5.88 11.41
C MET A 72 -8.00 7.29 11.58
N ALA A 73 -7.40 8.10 12.46
CA ALA A 73 -7.80 9.49 12.66
C ALA A 73 -7.58 10.35 11.39
N TYR A 74 -6.43 10.14 10.73
CA TYR A 74 -6.10 10.81 9.48
C TYR A 74 -7.09 10.46 8.36
N ALA A 75 -7.48 9.20 8.21
CA ALA A 75 -8.46 8.79 7.22
C ALA A 75 -9.84 9.39 7.49
N MET A 76 -10.27 9.43 8.76
CA MET A 76 -11.58 9.96 9.15
C MET A 76 -11.79 11.41 8.72
N VAL A 77 -10.77 12.26 8.87
CA VAL A 77 -10.84 13.68 8.49
C VAL A 77 -10.40 13.88 7.02
N GLY A 78 -9.39 13.13 6.60
CA GLY A 78 -8.77 13.27 5.28
C GLY A 78 -9.67 12.84 4.14
N ILE A 79 -10.45 11.77 4.29
CA ILE A 79 -11.34 11.28 3.23
C ILE A 79 -12.43 12.32 2.88
N PRO A 80 -13.21 12.88 3.84
CA PRO A 80 -14.18 13.94 3.54
C PRO A 80 -13.55 15.16 2.87
N LEU A 81 -12.40 15.63 3.36
CA LEU A 81 -11.71 16.78 2.78
C LEU A 81 -11.19 16.47 1.36
N GLY A 82 -10.64 15.28 1.15
CA GLY A 82 -10.20 14.80 -0.15
C GLY A 82 -11.34 14.76 -1.16
N LEU A 83 -12.51 14.24 -0.76
CA LEU A 83 -13.71 14.21 -1.60
C LEU A 83 -14.14 15.62 -2.02
N ILE A 84 -14.21 16.58 -1.09
CA ILE A 84 -14.56 17.98 -1.41
C ILE A 84 -13.53 18.59 -2.36
N MET A 85 -12.24 18.33 -2.15
CA MET A 85 -11.17 18.80 -3.02
C MET A 85 -11.32 18.22 -4.44
N PHE A 86 -11.54 16.91 -4.57
CA PHE A 86 -11.74 16.26 -5.87
C PHE A 86 -12.97 16.80 -6.60
N GLN A 87 -14.07 17.04 -5.89
CA GLN A 87 -15.27 17.67 -6.48
C GLN A 87 -14.95 19.08 -7.00
N SER A 88 -14.30 19.93 -6.20
CA SER A 88 -13.95 21.29 -6.63
C SER A 88 -13.00 21.30 -7.84
N ILE A 89 -12.03 20.39 -7.87
CA ILE A 89 -11.12 20.23 -9.02
C ILE A 89 -11.92 19.77 -10.25
N GLY A 90 -12.81 18.79 -10.10
CA GLY A 90 -13.68 18.29 -11.17
C GLY A 90 -14.57 19.38 -11.77
N GLU A 91 -15.17 20.23 -10.94
CA GLU A 91 -15.97 21.37 -11.41
C GLU A 91 -15.15 22.38 -12.21
N ARG A 92 -13.93 22.71 -11.76
CA ARG A 92 -13.04 23.63 -12.47
C ARG A 92 -12.60 23.06 -13.80
N LEU A 93 -12.26 21.77 -13.84
CA LEU A 93 -11.93 21.06 -15.06
C LEU A 93 -13.11 21.03 -16.05
N ASN A 94 -14.32 20.77 -15.57
CA ASN A 94 -15.52 20.76 -16.42
C ASN A 94 -15.82 22.15 -17.00
N LYS A 95 -15.68 23.22 -16.21
CA LYS A 95 -15.80 24.60 -16.71
C LYS A 95 -14.75 24.90 -17.78
N PHE A 96 -13.50 24.50 -17.54
CA PHE A 96 -12.43 24.66 -18.52
C PHE A 96 -12.71 23.89 -19.81
N ALA A 97 -13.10 22.61 -19.71
CA ALA A 97 -13.49 21.79 -20.85
C ALA A 97 -14.65 22.42 -21.63
N SER A 98 -15.66 22.95 -20.94
CA SER A 98 -16.80 23.65 -21.56
C SER A 98 -16.38 24.90 -22.34
N VAL A 99 -15.36 25.62 -21.86
CA VAL A 99 -14.80 26.79 -22.57
C VAL A 99 -14.01 26.35 -23.81
N VAL A 100 -13.24 25.26 -23.71
CA VAL A 100 -12.46 24.71 -24.83
C VAL A 100 -13.36 24.12 -25.91
N ILE A 101 -14.42 23.40 -25.55
CA ILE A 101 -15.35 22.77 -26.49
C ILE A 101 -16.26 23.80 -27.19
N ARG A 102 -16.55 24.94 -26.53
CA ARG A 102 -17.31 26.04 -27.14
C ARG A 102 -16.46 26.94 -28.05
N ARG A 103 -15.15 26.76 -28.10
CA ARG A 103 -14.27 27.34 -29.13
C ARG A 103 -14.17 26.40 -30.32
#